data_AF-A0A448ZSN7-F1
#
_entry.id   AF-A0A448ZSN7-F1
#
_cell.length_a   1.000
_cell.length_b   1.000
_cell.length_c   1.000
_cell.angle_alpha   90.00
_cell.angle_beta   90.00
_cell.angle_gamma   90.00
#
_symmetry.space_group_name_H-M   'P 1'
#
loop_
_entity.id
_entity.type
_entity.pdbx_description
1 polymer ?
#
loop_
_entity_poly.entity_id
_entity_poly.type
_entity_poly.pdbx_seq_one_letter_code
_entity_poly.pdbx_strand_id
1 'polypeptide(L)'
;MTTFWRVALVYGFLALFHGLGATRSCRILAVGASGGGSRRSRRRGFQYFSLLSQRRHPPRDPNPPPTIEDLEEQATNNNEVIDVVLDQILGVNGGVVIDRYIPSRAWLWNQWYASVFSNAMSTTIRNMVASFGLCCLMRRAIFGDWKVWKYPVSAVAAKAPTEALLLRLLDVFGTLWSSLLPLTTVVLALFVTQAYNFWISVYHLCRNIQGRMSDIELVLATSVGRKTNGVTHPNLFRPPGRGIRRRREASSYTPSAEAFLDETTHQLRAFHVLFWASQARRFRILLTDRGMSRLVAKGILAQREKELLDLQLGVPKTQKHWILLESVALGCREARQTDKKTRRRVVLEGGNGLEHCLLDKICSLRTSCNQITNQIAGRMPLSYVQFVQVLVDFFLFLVPLAHYKGLGLWAVLSTGILSIFYSGLLDLAYDFLDPLMDDKEYKGSGKDGDNGDDHCAVYFDLAVLIRESTAAAHRWINAGAKLGRR
;
A
#
# COMPACT_ATOMS: atom_id res chain seq x y z
N MET A 1 53.69 9.61 -8.01
CA MET A 1 52.63 8.73 -8.56
C MET A 1 51.85 7.93 -7.52
N THR A 2 52.41 7.59 -6.34
CA THR A 2 51.72 6.84 -5.27
C THR A 2 50.66 7.63 -4.48
N THR A 3 50.81 8.95 -4.36
CA THR A 3 49.81 9.85 -3.74
C THR A 3 48.58 10.06 -4.62
N PHE A 4 48.74 10.10 -5.94
CA PHE A 4 47.64 10.27 -6.89
C PHE A 4 46.65 9.09 -6.82
N TRP A 5 47.14 7.86 -6.66
CA TRP A 5 46.28 6.68 -6.54
C TRP A 5 45.54 6.58 -5.20
N ARG A 6 46.14 7.05 -4.09
CA ARG A 6 45.44 7.13 -2.79
C ARG A 6 44.31 8.15 -2.84
N VAL A 7 44.55 9.29 -3.49
CA VAL A 7 43.53 10.33 -3.71
C VAL A 7 42.47 9.83 -4.70
N ALA A 8 42.84 9.26 -5.83
CA ALA A 8 41.88 8.75 -6.82
C ALA A 8 41.01 7.58 -6.29
N LEU A 9 41.54 6.70 -5.43
CA LEU A 9 40.74 5.66 -4.78
C LEU A 9 39.79 6.24 -3.75
N VAL A 10 40.23 7.16 -2.89
CA VAL A 10 39.38 7.78 -1.85
C VAL A 10 38.32 8.70 -2.45
N TYR A 11 38.69 9.52 -3.44
CA TYR A 11 37.75 10.41 -4.13
C TYR A 11 36.89 9.68 -5.17
N GLY A 12 37.38 8.60 -5.78
CA GLY A 12 36.57 7.70 -6.61
C GLY A 12 35.52 6.97 -5.78
N PHE A 13 35.88 6.54 -4.56
CA PHE A 13 34.93 5.99 -3.58
C PHE A 13 33.86 7.04 -3.22
N LEU A 14 34.26 8.26 -2.88
CA LEU A 14 33.33 9.34 -2.51
C LEU A 14 32.46 9.81 -3.70
N ALA A 15 32.99 9.86 -4.92
CA ALA A 15 32.25 10.29 -6.10
C ALA A 15 31.23 9.24 -6.59
N LEU A 16 31.52 7.95 -6.44
CA LEU A 16 30.54 6.88 -6.69
C LEU A 16 29.41 6.88 -5.64
N PHE A 17 29.73 7.16 -4.38
CA PHE A 17 28.73 7.30 -3.31
C PHE A 17 27.88 8.58 -3.44
N HIS A 18 28.48 9.71 -3.87
CA HIS A 18 27.72 10.94 -4.12
C HIS A 18 26.94 10.94 -5.44
N GLY A 19 27.41 10.24 -6.47
CA GLY A 19 26.74 10.11 -7.77
C GLY A 19 25.49 9.22 -7.74
N LEU A 20 25.36 8.36 -6.72
CA LEU A 20 24.18 7.50 -6.51
C LEU A 20 23.12 8.12 -5.57
N GLY A 21 23.37 9.31 -5.01
CA GLY A 21 22.43 9.92 -4.07
C GLY A 21 22.62 11.43 -3.88
N ALA A 22 22.33 12.25 -4.89
CA ALA A 22 22.07 13.68 -4.69
C ALA A 22 21.47 14.37 -5.94
N THR A 23 20.15 14.38 -6.07
CA THR A 23 19.44 15.50 -6.70
C THR A 23 18.41 16.04 -5.74
N ARG A 24 18.81 17.01 -4.89
CA ARG A 24 18.10 18.26 -4.59
C ARG A 24 18.81 19.03 -3.46
N SER A 25 19.24 20.24 -3.81
CA SER A 25 19.92 21.22 -2.96
C SER A 25 19.07 21.62 -1.76
N CYS A 26 19.67 21.61 -0.57
CA CYS A 26 19.11 22.24 0.63
C CYS A 26 19.83 23.59 0.86
N ARG A 27 19.11 24.71 0.67
CA ARG A 27 19.57 26.04 1.11
C ARG A 27 19.33 26.15 2.63
N ILE A 28 20.40 26.31 3.39
CA ILE A 28 20.35 26.62 4.82
C ILE A 28 20.14 28.13 4.97
N LEU A 29 18.97 28.54 5.48
CA LEU A 29 18.73 29.89 5.99
C LEU A 29 19.05 29.92 7.48
N ALA A 30 20.01 30.78 7.85
CA ALA A 30 20.31 31.11 9.24
C ALA A 30 19.32 32.17 9.74
N VAL A 31 18.52 31.83 10.76
CA VAL A 31 17.72 32.79 11.53
C VAL A 31 18.39 32.98 12.88
N GLY A 32 18.96 34.17 13.08
CA GLY A 32 19.41 34.63 14.39
C GLY A 32 18.22 35.15 15.20
N ALA A 33 18.10 34.68 16.44
CA ALA A 33 17.24 35.30 17.43
C ALA A 33 18.02 35.44 18.75
N SER A 34 18.35 36.69 19.07
CA SER A 34 18.81 37.15 20.38
C SER A 34 17.59 37.68 21.14
N GLY A 35 17.42 37.27 22.39
CA GLY A 35 16.41 37.82 23.28
C GLY A 35 16.53 37.21 24.67
N GLY A 36 17.18 37.94 25.58
CA GLY A 36 17.43 37.53 26.95
C GLY A 36 16.35 37.95 27.96
N GLY A 37 16.49 37.40 29.17
CA GLY A 37 15.87 37.85 30.42
C GLY A 37 14.53 37.20 30.77
N SER A 38 14.13 36.95 32.02
CA SER A 38 14.80 36.83 33.32
C SER A 38 13.73 36.35 34.33
N ARG A 39 14.15 35.52 35.30
CA ARG A 39 13.63 35.33 36.67
C ARG A 39 12.32 34.57 36.97
N ARG A 40 12.56 33.47 37.72
CA ARG A 40 11.93 33.01 38.98
C ARG A 40 10.46 32.58 38.98
N SER A 41 10.23 31.28 39.16
CA SER A 41 9.44 30.80 40.32
C SER A 41 9.62 29.30 40.56
N ARG A 42 9.60 28.93 41.84
CA ARG A 42 9.78 27.59 42.43
C ARG A 42 8.68 26.62 41.98
N ARG A 43 9.07 25.46 41.46
CA ARG A 43 8.43 24.14 41.71
C ARG A 43 9.40 23.05 41.23
N ARG A 44 10.19 22.51 42.17
CA ARG A 44 11.05 21.35 41.93
C ARG A 44 10.23 20.09 42.18
N GLY A 45 10.29 19.16 41.24
CA GLY A 45 9.96 17.76 41.50
C GLY A 45 9.09 17.07 40.47
N PHE A 46 9.20 17.34 39.15
CA PHE A 46 8.77 16.39 38.08
C PHE A 46 9.23 16.83 36.66
N GLN A 47 10.42 17.42 36.48
CA GLN A 47 10.83 18.02 35.19
C GLN A 47 12.10 17.46 34.52
N TYR A 48 12.75 16.43 35.07
CA TYR A 48 14.00 15.94 34.47
C TYR A 48 13.83 15.06 33.22
N PHE A 49 12.61 14.63 32.88
CA PHE A 49 12.34 13.94 31.60
C PHE A 49 11.70 14.83 30.51
N SER A 50 11.34 16.08 30.82
CA SER A 50 10.65 16.97 29.86
C SER A 50 11.57 17.90 29.06
N LEU A 51 12.81 18.13 29.52
CA LEU A 51 13.73 19.08 28.89
C LEU A 51 14.68 18.45 27.85
N LEU A 52 14.75 17.12 27.77
CA LEU A 52 15.45 16.40 26.70
C LEU A 52 14.53 16.00 25.53
N SER A 53 13.22 16.21 25.66
CA SER A 53 12.28 16.27 24.52
C SER A 53 12.29 17.66 23.88
N GLN A 54 13.49 18.22 23.71
CA GLN A 54 13.68 19.45 22.96
C GLN A 54 13.35 19.12 21.50
N ARG A 55 12.23 19.71 21.02
CA ARG A 55 11.74 19.74 19.62
C ARG A 55 12.81 19.38 18.58
N ARG A 56 13.11 18.09 18.41
CA ARG A 56 13.56 17.62 17.12
C ARG A 56 12.28 17.62 16.32
N HIS A 57 12.13 18.61 15.43
CA HIS A 57 11.17 18.45 14.34
C HIS A 57 11.38 17.04 13.81
N PRO A 58 10.33 16.20 13.77
CA PRO A 58 10.48 14.86 13.22
C PRO A 58 11.19 15.02 11.87
N PRO A 59 12.21 14.19 11.59
CA PRO A 59 12.93 14.27 10.32
C PRO A 59 11.88 14.37 9.21
N ARG A 60 11.95 15.46 8.43
CA ARG A 60 10.99 15.67 7.34
C ARG A 60 11.07 14.44 6.47
N ASP A 61 9.94 13.76 6.33
CA ASP A 61 9.77 12.71 5.34
C ASP A 61 10.30 13.26 4.00
N PRO A 62 11.26 12.59 3.33
CA PRO A 62 11.78 13.07 2.05
C PRO A 62 10.69 13.17 0.98
N ASN A 63 9.59 12.42 1.14
CA ASN A 63 8.41 12.48 0.27
C ASN A 63 7.15 12.54 1.17
N PRO A 64 6.87 13.68 1.83
CA PRO A 64 5.65 13.77 2.61
C PRO A 64 4.48 13.52 1.65
N PRO A 65 3.46 12.76 2.08
CA PRO A 65 2.34 12.49 1.21
C PRO A 65 1.73 13.85 0.83
N PRO A 66 1.34 14.04 -0.44
CA PRO A 66 0.91 15.33 -0.94
C PRO A 66 -0.19 15.85 -0.04
N THR A 67 -0.06 17.13 0.31
CA THR A 67 -1.06 17.78 1.15
C THR A 67 -2.38 17.82 0.37
N ILE A 68 -3.49 17.96 1.08
CA ILE A 68 -4.77 17.99 0.38
C ILE A 68 -4.84 19.24 -0.51
N GLU A 69 -4.16 20.31 -0.11
CA GLU A 69 -3.98 21.52 -0.90
C GLU A 69 -3.24 21.26 -2.22
N ASP A 70 -2.13 20.50 -2.18
CA ASP A 70 -1.40 20.11 -3.42
C ASP A 70 -2.30 19.28 -4.35
N LEU A 71 -3.08 18.37 -3.77
CA LEU A 71 -4.03 17.54 -4.52
C LEU A 71 -5.21 18.34 -5.04
N GLU A 72 -5.65 19.38 -4.33
CA GLU A 72 -6.68 20.30 -4.79
C GLU A 72 -6.19 21.08 -6.00
N GLU A 73 -4.96 21.58 -5.99
CA GLU A 73 -4.34 22.20 -7.17
C GLU A 73 -4.28 21.21 -8.34
N GLN A 74 -3.81 19.98 -8.10
CA GLN A 74 -3.80 18.95 -9.14
C GLN A 74 -5.21 18.60 -9.65
N ALA A 75 -6.20 18.52 -8.76
CA ALA A 75 -7.59 18.26 -9.08
C ALA A 75 -8.26 19.43 -9.83
N THR A 76 -7.83 20.69 -9.62
CA THR A 76 -8.35 21.83 -10.38
C THR A 76 -8.06 21.71 -11.87
N ASN A 77 -6.93 21.11 -12.21
CA ASN A 77 -6.51 20.93 -13.60
C ASN A 77 -6.96 19.58 -14.19
N ASN A 78 -7.11 18.53 -13.37
CA ASN A 78 -7.24 17.16 -13.88
C ASN A 78 -8.52 16.42 -13.42
N ASN A 79 -9.67 16.84 -13.94
CA ASN A 79 -10.94 16.10 -13.79
C ASN A 79 -10.83 14.65 -14.27
N GLU A 80 -10.06 14.42 -15.34
CA GLU A 80 -9.86 13.09 -15.94
C GLU A 80 -9.28 12.09 -14.95
N VAL A 81 -8.35 12.51 -14.07
CA VAL A 81 -7.73 11.62 -13.07
C VAL A 81 -8.75 11.17 -12.04
N ILE A 82 -9.63 12.07 -11.58
CA ILE A 82 -10.71 11.73 -10.66
C ILE A 82 -11.65 10.72 -11.32
N ASP A 83 -12.04 10.97 -12.56
CA ASP A 83 -12.96 10.09 -13.30
C ASP A 83 -12.33 8.71 -13.54
N VAL A 84 -11.04 8.61 -13.86
CA VAL A 84 -10.31 7.32 -13.98
C VAL A 84 -10.34 6.54 -12.67
N VAL A 85 -10.07 7.20 -11.53
CA VAL A 85 -10.12 6.57 -10.21
C VAL A 85 -11.53 6.09 -9.88
N LEU A 86 -12.54 6.93 -10.16
CA LEU A 86 -13.94 6.57 -9.94
C LEU A 86 -14.39 5.44 -10.85
N ASP A 87 -13.98 5.43 -12.11
CA ASP A 87 -14.33 4.38 -13.06
C ASP A 87 -13.63 3.06 -12.71
N GLN A 88 -12.46 3.07 -12.07
CA GLN A 88 -11.88 1.86 -11.47
C GLN A 88 -12.73 1.34 -10.30
N ILE A 89 -13.19 2.22 -9.42
CA ILE A 89 -14.04 1.88 -8.26
C ILE A 89 -15.44 1.43 -8.69
N LEU A 90 -15.98 1.99 -9.76
CA LEU A 90 -17.31 1.69 -10.30
C LEU A 90 -17.29 0.55 -11.33
N GLY A 91 -16.12 0.29 -11.92
CA GLY A 91 -15.98 -0.48 -13.15
C GLY A 91 -16.63 -1.86 -13.09
N VAL A 92 -17.23 -2.26 -14.21
CA VAL A 92 -17.91 -3.55 -14.39
C VAL A 92 -16.92 -4.70 -14.62
N ASN A 93 -15.67 -4.36 -14.96
CA ASN A 93 -14.67 -5.34 -15.36
C ASN A 93 -14.27 -6.21 -14.17
N GLY A 94 -14.57 -7.50 -14.23
CA GLY A 94 -14.12 -8.47 -13.22
C GLY A 94 -12.61 -8.38 -13.05
N GLY A 95 -12.16 -7.89 -11.90
CA GLY A 95 -10.76 -7.87 -11.52
C GLY A 95 -10.51 -8.86 -10.39
N VAL A 96 -9.25 -9.19 -10.18
CA VAL A 96 -8.80 -9.96 -9.02
C VAL A 96 -8.04 -9.02 -8.09
N VAL A 97 -8.25 -9.17 -6.78
CA VAL A 97 -7.55 -8.34 -5.78
C VAL A 97 -6.04 -8.54 -5.87
N ILE A 98 -5.63 -9.78 -6.13
CA ILE A 98 -4.26 -10.22 -6.37
C ILE A 98 -4.31 -11.17 -7.57
N ASP A 99 -3.38 -11.00 -8.50
CA ASP A 99 -3.28 -11.89 -9.64
C ASP A 99 -3.02 -13.33 -9.21
N ARG A 100 -3.75 -14.26 -9.84
CA ARG A 100 -3.62 -15.67 -9.51
C ARG A 100 -2.32 -16.21 -10.09
N TYR A 101 -1.50 -16.80 -9.23
CA TYR A 101 -0.33 -17.55 -9.63
C TYR A 101 -0.72 -18.74 -10.54
N ILE A 102 -0.11 -18.82 -11.72
CA ILE A 102 -0.21 -19.97 -12.63
C ILE A 102 1.05 -20.83 -12.41
N PRO A 103 0.93 -22.10 -11.98
CA PRO A 103 2.08 -22.95 -11.60
C PRO A 103 2.98 -23.43 -12.75
N SER A 104 2.96 -22.74 -13.89
CA SER A 104 3.78 -23.10 -15.06
C SER A 104 5.12 -22.39 -15.02
N ARG A 105 6.21 -23.18 -15.04
CA ARG A 105 7.58 -22.64 -15.09
C ARG A 105 7.79 -21.73 -16.30
N ALA A 106 7.36 -22.16 -17.48
CA ALA A 106 7.51 -21.38 -18.70
C ALA A 106 6.74 -20.05 -18.63
N TRP A 107 5.55 -20.08 -18.02
CA TRP A 107 4.78 -18.86 -17.80
C TRP A 107 5.52 -17.90 -16.86
N LEU A 108 6.06 -18.38 -15.73
CA LEU A 108 6.81 -17.56 -14.77
C LEU A 108 8.06 -16.93 -15.37
N TRP A 109 8.79 -17.68 -16.21
CA TRP A 109 9.96 -17.15 -16.91
C TRP A 109 9.61 -16.11 -17.98
N ASN A 110 8.40 -16.17 -18.53
CA ASN A 110 7.92 -15.21 -19.52
C ASN A 110 7.23 -13.98 -18.89
N GLN A 111 7.01 -13.97 -17.57
CA GLN A 111 6.43 -12.81 -16.89
C GLN A 111 7.47 -11.72 -16.69
N TRP A 112 7.29 -10.61 -17.40
CA TRP A 112 8.14 -9.43 -17.28
C TRP A 112 7.62 -8.45 -16.22
N TYR A 113 6.33 -8.13 -16.28
CA TYR A 113 5.69 -7.18 -15.36
C TYR A 113 5.56 -7.76 -13.95
N ALA A 114 5.69 -6.89 -12.94
CA ALA A 114 5.64 -7.26 -11.54
C ALA A 114 6.63 -8.37 -11.13
N SER A 115 7.71 -8.52 -11.90
CA SER A 115 8.72 -9.53 -11.68
C SER A 115 9.96 -8.92 -11.04
N VAL A 116 10.74 -9.78 -10.39
CA VAL A 116 12.07 -9.44 -9.88
C VAL A 116 12.95 -8.86 -11.00
N PHE A 117 12.77 -9.33 -12.24
CA PHE A 117 13.55 -8.89 -13.38
C PHE A 117 13.25 -7.44 -13.78
N SER A 118 11.98 -7.05 -13.90
CA SER A 118 11.64 -5.69 -14.35
C SER A 118 12.07 -4.62 -13.35
N ASN A 119 11.92 -4.89 -12.05
CA ASN A 119 12.37 -3.98 -10.99
C ASN A 119 13.90 -3.89 -10.94
N ALA A 120 14.60 -5.02 -10.96
CA ALA A 120 16.06 -5.06 -10.81
C ALA A 120 16.84 -4.73 -12.09
N MET A 121 16.21 -4.68 -13.28
CA MET A 121 16.95 -4.52 -14.53
C MET A 121 17.71 -3.18 -14.59
N SER A 122 17.09 -2.10 -14.13
CA SER A 122 17.71 -0.77 -14.14
C SER A 122 18.92 -0.67 -13.20
N THR A 123 18.81 -1.23 -11.99
CA THR A 123 19.94 -1.31 -11.04
C THR A 123 21.04 -2.23 -11.56
N THR A 124 20.67 -3.38 -12.12
CA THR A 124 21.59 -4.35 -12.73
C THR A 124 22.41 -3.73 -13.86
N ILE A 125 21.78 -3.06 -14.82
CA ILE A 125 22.49 -2.44 -15.95
C ILE A 125 23.47 -1.37 -15.44
N ARG A 126 23.05 -0.54 -14.48
CA ARG A 126 23.92 0.47 -13.86
C ARG A 126 25.13 -0.17 -13.17
N ASN A 127 24.92 -1.24 -12.40
CA ASN A 127 25.99 -1.98 -11.74
C ASN A 127 26.94 -2.64 -12.76
N MET A 128 26.42 -3.22 -13.85
CA MET A 128 27.23 -3.80 -14.92
C MET A 128 28.09 -2.75 -15.63
N VAL A 129 27.53 -1.57 -15.94
CA VAL A 129 28.28 -0.47 -16.55
C VAL A 129 29.37 0.05 -15.61
N ALA A 130 29.05 0.23 -14.32
CA ALA A 130 30.03 0.63 -13.31
C ALA A 130 31.14 -0.42 -13.15
N SER A 131 30.79 -1.70 -13.06
CA SER A 131 31.73 -2.82 -13.02
C SER A 131 32.61 -2.89 -14.28
N PHE A 132 32.04 -2.65 -15.46
CA PHE A 132 32.79 -2.61 -16.71
C PHE A 132 33.84 -1.49 -16.69
N GLY A 133 33.45 -0.28 -16.29
CA GLY A 133 34.36 0.85 -16.10
C GLY A 133 35.48 0.53 -15.12
N LEU A 134 35.14 -0.07 -13.97
CA LEU A 134 36.11 -0.46 -12.94
C LEU A 134 37.10 -1.53 -13.46
N CYS A 135 36.61 -2.57 -14.14
CA CYS A 135 37.44 -3.59 -14.77
C CYS A 135 38.41 -3.01 -15.81
N CYS A 136 37.97 -2.01 -16.60
CA CYS A 136 38.81 -1.33 -17.57
C CYS A 136 39.90 -0.49 -16.89
N LEU A 137 39.54 0.24 -15.83
CA LEU A 137 40.51 1.02 -15.03
C LEU A 137 41.54 0.11 -14.36
N MET A 138 41.11 -1.01 -13.79
CA MET A 138 42.00 -2.01 -13.21
C MET A 138 42.93 -2.63 -14.24
N ARG A 139 42.42 -2.93 -15.46
CA ARG A 139 43.24 -3.44 -16.57
C ARG A 139 44.35 -2.45 -16.91
N ARG A 140 43.98 -1.19 -17.09
CA ARG A 140 44.91 -0.10 -17.39
C ARG A 140 45.94 0.10 -16.28
N ALA A 141 45.53 -0.06 -15.02
CA ALA A 141 46.40 0.09 -13.86
C ALA A 141 47.42 -1.06 -13.73
N ILE A 142 47.02 -2.30 -14.01
CA ILE A 142 47.88 -3.49 -13.84
C ILE A 142 48.81 -3.69 -15.04
N PHE A 143 48.26 -3.62 -16.26
CA PHE A 143 48.99 -4.02 -17.46
C PHE A 143 49.45 -2.85 -18.32
N GLY A 144 49.00 -1.64 -18.01
CA GLY A 144 49.23 -0.47 -18.86
C GLY A 144 48.47 -0.52 -20.19
N ASP A 145 47.62 -1.52 -20.45
CA ASP A 145 46.87 -1.67 -21.69
C ASP A 145 45.35 -1.58 -21.50
N TRP A 146 44.63 -1.39 -22.61
CA TRP A 146 43.16 -1.42 -22.69
C TRP A 146 42.64 -2.71 -23.35
N LYS A 147 43.48 -3.76 -23.44
CA LYS A 147 43.11 -5.02 -24.10
C LYS A 147 42.34 -5.91 -23.13
N VAL A 148 41.13 -5.47 -22.77
CA VAL A 148 40.28 -6.07 -21.73
C VAL A 148 39.87 -7.53 -22.05
N TRP A 149 39.90 -7.91 -23.33
CA TRP A 149 39.57 -9.26 -23.80
C TRP A 149 40.66 -10.32 -23.56
N LYS A 150 41.85 -9.94 -23.10
CA LYS A 150 42.92 -10.90 -22.81
C LYS A 150 42.70 -11.62 -21.47
N TYR A 151 43.09 -12.89 -21.44
CA TYR A 151 42.97 -13.88 -20.36
C TYR A 151 43.22 -13.38 -18.92
N PRO A 152 42.65 -14.09 -17.91
CA PRO A 152 42.66 -13.68 -16.51
C PRO A 152 44.07 -13.44 -15.94
N VAL A 153 44.11 -12.52 -14.98
CA VAL A 153 45.33 -11.98 -14.36
C VAL A 153 46.14 -13.05 -13.63
N SER A 154 45.49 -14.12 -13.18
CA SER A 154 46.13 -15.25 -12.49
C SER A 154 47.29 -15.89 -13.25
N ALA A 155 47.33 -15.76 -14.58
CA ALA A 155 48.39 -16.32 -15.42
C ALA A 155 49.62 -15.40 -15.58
N VAL A 156 49.56 -14.14 -15.13
CA VAL A 156 50.65 -13.19 -15.34
C VAL A 156 51.46 -13.05 -14.06
N ALA A 157 52.70 -13.56 -14.08
CA ALA A 157 53.68 -13.29 -13.03
C ALA A 157 53.88 -11.78 -12.91
N ALA A 158 53.67 -11.24 -11.71
CA ALA A 158 53.84 -9.82 -11.43
C ALA A 158 55.27 -9.39 -11.82
N LYS A 159 55.39 -8.47 -12.77
CA LYS A 159 56.69 -7.96 -13.25
C LYS A 159 57.17 -6.80 -12.38
N ALA A 160 56.26 -6.06 -11.74
CA ALA A 160 56.57 -4.90 -10.92
C ALA A 160 56.04 -5.01 -9.48
N PRO A 161 56.72 -4.40 -8.48
CA PRO A 161 56.29 -4.43 -7.07
C PRO A 161 54.93 -3.74 -6.84
N THR A 162 54.56 -2.76 -7.65
CA THR A 162 53.24 -2.11 -7.62
C THR A 162 52.11 -3.05 -8.04
N GLU A 163 52.36 -3.93 -9.00
CA GLU A 163 51.40 -4.96 -9.44
C GLU A 163 51.16 -5.96 -8.32
N ALA A 164 52.22 -6.36 -7.60
CA ALA A 164 52.11 -7.27 -6.46
C ALA A 164 51.22 -6.71 -5.32
N LEU A 165 51.27 -5.40 -5.06
CA LEU A 165 50.40 -4.78 -4.05
C LEU A 165 48.93 -4.81 -4.47
N LEU A 166 48.62 -4.48 -5.73
CA LEU A 166 47.24 -4.49 -6.22
C LEU A 166 46.67 -5.91 -6.22
N LEU A 167 47.45 -6.90 -6.63
CA LEU A 167 47.03 -8.31 -6.58
C LEU A 167 46.70 -8.76 -5.15
N ARG A 168 47.51 -8.34 -4.16
CA ARG A 168 47.22 -8.59 -2.74
C ARG A 168 45.95 -7.89 -2.28
N LEU A 169 45.70 -6.64 -2.72
CA LEU A 169 44.44 -5.94 -2.41
C LEU A 169 43.23 -6.68 -2.98
N LEU A 170 43.32 -7.22 -4.19
CA LEU A 170 42.24 -8.02 -4.79
C LEU A 170 41.98 -9.32 -4.03
N ASP A 171 43.04 -9.96 -3.51
CA ASP A 171 42.86 -11.12 -2.63
C ASP A 171 42.13 -10.75 -1.34
N VAL A 172 42.48 -9.61 -0.72
CA VAL A 172 41.77 -9.11 0.47
C VAL A 172 40.30 -8.82 0.16
N PHE A 173 40.00 -8.17 -0.97
CA PHE A 173 38.61 -7.95 -1.39
C PHE A 173 37.87 -9.26 -1.67
N GLY A 174 38.53 -10.26 -2.24
CA GLY A 174 37.97 -11.60 -2.42
C GLY A 174 37.60 -12.27 -1.09
N THR A 175 38.48 -12.22 -0.10
CA THR A 175 38.20 -12.75 1.26
C THR A 175 37.09 -11.97 1.97
N LEU A 176 37.11 -10.63 1.88
CA LEU A 176 36.07 -9.78 2.46
C LEU A 176 34.70 -10.05 1.84
N TRP A 177 34.62 -10.10 0.50
CA TRP A 177 33.40 -10.40 -0.23
C TRP A 177 32.86 -11.79 0.13
N SER A 178 33.74 -12.80 0.20
CA SER A 178 33.36 -14.17 0.59
C SER A 178 32.82 -14.24 2.01
N SER A 179 33.31 -13.39 2.91
CA SER A 179 32.81 -13.29 4.30
C SER A 179 31.47 -12.54 4.38
N LEU A 180 31.26 -11.54 3.52
CA LEU A 180 30.02 -10.76 3.45
C LEU A 180 28.87 -11.51 2.78
N LEU A 181 29.17 -12.41 1.85
CA LEU A 181 28.16 -13.20 1.12
C LEU A 181 27.16 -13.88 2.07
N PRO A 182 27.56 -14.77 3.01
CA PRO A 182 26.60 -15.45 3.89
C PRO A 182 25.85 -14.48 4.81
N LEU A 183 26.51 -13.42 5.31
CA LEU A 183 25.86 -12.41 6.14
C LEU A 183 24.76 -11.68 5.37
N THR A 184 25.06 -11.25 4.14
CA THR A 184 24.12 -10.54 3.27
C THR A 184 22.96 -11.45 2.89
N THR A 185 23.24 -12.71 2.50
CA THR A 185 22.18 -13.69 2.18
C THR A 185 21.23 -13.89 3.35
N VAL A 186 21.75 -14.11 4.57
CA VAL A 186 20.93 -14.38 5.76
C VAL A 186 20.11 -13.15 6.14
N VAL A 187 20.73 -11.96 6.21
CA VAL A 187 20.04 -10.73 6.57
C VAL A 187 18.95 -10.39 5.55
N LEU A 188 19.25 -10.51 4.26
CA LEU A 188 18.29 -10.24 3.20
C LEU A 188 17.12 -11.24 3.22
N ALA A 189 17.38 -12.54 3.43
CA ALA A 189 16.33 -13.55 3.54
C ALA A 189 15.39 -13.31 4.73
N LEU A 190 15.93 -12.93 5.89
CA LEU A 190 15.15 -12.55 7.06
C LEU A 190 14.32 -11.29 6.77
N PHE A 191 14.93 -10.29 6.12
CA PHE A 191 14.24 -9.05 5.74
C PHE A 191 13.06 -9.30 4.81
N VAL A 192 13.27 -10.07 3.72
CA VAL A 192 12.21 -10.45 2.77
C VAL A 192 11.08 -11.22 3.47
N THR A 193 11.42 -12.15 4.36
CA THR A 193 10.44 -12.93 5.12
C THR A 193 9.55 -12.04 5.99
N GLN A 194 10.16 -11.10 6.71
CA GLN A 194 9.41 -10.17 7.56
C GLN A 194 8.56 -9.19 6.74
N ALA A 195 9.09 -8.71 5.61
CA ALA A 195 8.33 -7.88 4.67
C ALA A 195 7.10 -8.63 4.11
N TYR A 196 7.27 -9.89 3.71
CA TYR A 196 6.16 -10.74 3.27
C TYR A 196 5.12 -10.97 4.38
N ASN A 197 5.55 -11.23 5.62
CA ASN A 197 4.65 -11.38 6.77
C ASN A 197 3.86 -10.10 7.06
N PHE A 198 4.47 -8.93 6.86
CA PHE A 198 3.77 -7.65 6.94
C PHE A 198 2.72 -7.53 5.82
N TRP A 199 3.12 -7.78 4.57
CA TRP A 199 2.23 -7.74 3.40
C TRP A 199 0.99 -8.62 3.59
N ILE A 200 1.16 -9.89 3.99
CA ILE A 200 0.04 -10.81 4.20
C ILE A 200 -0.84 -10.38 5.39
N SER A 201 -0.27 -9.78 6.43
CA SER A 201 -1.04 -9.22 7.54
C SER A 201 -1.96 -8.09 7.07
N VAL A 202 -1.44 -7.16 6.26
CA VAL A 202 -2.24 -6.09 5.66
C VAL A 202 -3.33 -6.67 4.76
N TYR A 203 -3.01 -7.67 3.92
CA TYR A 203 -4.02 -8.37 3.10
C TYR A 203 -5.17 -8.92 3.94
N HIS A 204 -4.87 -9.62 5.03
CA HIS A 204 -5.89 -10.17 5.93
C HIS A 204 -6.73 -9.07 6.58
N LEU A 205 -6.13 -7.94 6.96
CA LEU A 205 -6.88 -6.80 7.49
C LEU A 205 -7.81 -6.19 6.44
N CYS A 206 -7.36 -6.05 5.18
CA CYS A 206 -8.22 -5.62 4.07
C CYS A 206 -9.44 -6.54 3.93
N ARG A 207 -9.23 -7.87 3.92
CA ARG A 207 -10.32 -8.86 3.84
C ARG A 207 -11.23 -8.83 5.07
N ASN A 208 -10.68 -8.63 6.26
CA ASN A 208 -11.47 -8.52 7.48
C ASN A 208 -12.40 -7.31 7.44
N ILE A 209 -11.94 -6.15 6.95
CA ILE A 209 -12.79 -4.96 6.78
C ILE A 209 -13.99 -5.28 5.87
N GLN A 210 -13.76 -5.92 4.71
CA GLN A 210 -14.84 -6.36 3.83
C GLN A 210 -15.81 -7.33 4.54
N GLY A 211 -15.27 -8.31 5.24
CA GLY A 211 -16.06 -9.29 5.99
C GLY A 211 -16.92 -8.64 7.07
N ARG A 212 -16.39 -7.65 7.81
CA ARG A 212 -17.14 -6.92 8.84
C ARG A 212 -18.25 -6.05 8.29
N MET A 213 -18.06 -5.42 7.12
CA MET A 213 -19.14 -4.73 6.43
C MET A 213 -20.25 -5.71 6.03
N SER A 214 -19.86 -6.85 5.43
CA SER A 214 -20.77 -7.92 5.05
C SER A 214 -21.53 -8.49 6.27
N ASP A 215 -20.90 -8.60 7.44
CA ASP A 215 -21.55 -9.01 8.69
C ASP A 215 -22.68 -8.05 9.07
N ILE A 216 -22.44 -6.72 8.98
CA ILE A 216 -23.45 -5.70 9.29
C ILE A 216 -24.64 -5.83 8.32
N GLU A 217 -24.37 -5.89 7.02
CA GLU A 217 -25.41 -6.01 5.98
C GLU A 217 -26.25 -7.28 6.12
N LEU A 218 -25.61 -8.41 6.43
CA LEU A 218 -26.30 -9.67 6.69
C LEU A 218 -27.26 -9.56 7.90
N VAL A 219 -26.79 -8.98 9.01
CA VAL A 219 -27.63 -8.79 10.21
C VAL A 219 -28.81 -7.87 9.90
N LEU A 220 -28.60 -6.80 9.15
CA LEU A 220 -29.68 -5.89 8.73
C LEU A 220 -30.67 -6.59 7.78
N ALA A 221 -30.19 -7.22 6.72
CA ALA A 221 -31.03 -7.89 5.71
C ALA A 221 -31.90 -9.02 6.29
N THR A 222 -31.45 -9.65 7.37
CA THR A 222 -32.21 -10.69 8.09
C THR A 222 -33.17 -10.13 9.14
N SER A 223 -32.93 -8.93 9.65
CA SER A 223 -33.70 -8.33 10.74
C SER A 223 -34.76 -7.30 10.29
N VAL A 224 -34.73 -6.84 9.04
CA VAL A 224 -35.73 -5.87 8.57
C VAL A 224 -37.14 -6.47 8.38
N GLY A 225 -38.15 -5.62 8.55
CA GLY A 225 -39.55 -5.97 8.43
C GLY A 225 -39.96 -6.40 7.01
N ARG A 226 -40.78 -7.45 6.95
CA ARG A 226 -41.20 -8.10 5.69
C ARG A 226 -42.69 -7.96 5.47
N LYS A 227 -43.11 -7.91 4.20
CA LYS A 227 -44.54 -8.00 3.89
C LYS A 227 -45.04 -9.38 4.28
N THR A 228 -45.88 -9.43 5.30
CA THR A 228 -46.71 -10.60 5.56
C THR A 228 -47.74 -10.64 4.45
N ASN A 229 -47.51 -11.43 3.38
CA ASN A 229 -48.54 -11.70 2.39
C ASN A 229 -49.73 -12.25 3.17
N GLY A 230 -50.81 -11.47 3.24
CA GLY A 230 -51.89 -11.65 4.20
C GLY A 230 -52.61 -12.98 4.01
N VAL A 231 -52.09 -14.05 4.62
CA VAL A 231 -52.87 -15.24 4.95
C VAL A 231 -53.72 -14.89 6.17
N THR A 232 -54.62 -13.95 5.95
CA THR A 232 -55.74 -13.63 6.84
C THR A 232 -57.00 -13.78 6.00
N HIS A 233 -57.23 -15.01 5.52
CA HIS A 233 -58.59 -15.49 5.29
C HIS A 233 -58.86 -16.65 6.24
N PRO A 234 -59.44 -16.40 7.42
CA PRO A 234 -59.85 -17.45 8.34
C PRO A 234 -61.04 -18.29 7.83
N ASN A 235 -61.85 -17.82 6.86
CA ASN A 235 -63.21 -18.34 6.70
C ASN A 235 -63.65 -18.65 5.26
N LEU A 236 -62.81 -19.24 4.41
CA LEU A 236 -63.32 -19.93 3.21
C LEU A 236 -62.76 -21.34 3.16
N PHE A 237 -63.59 -22.25 3.68
CA PHE A 237 -63.55 -23.70 3.53
C PHE A 237 -63.41 -24.05 2.05
N ARG A 238 -62.19 -24.00 1.50
CA ARG A 238 -61.94 -24.35 0.11
C ARG A 238 -61.79 -25.88 0.07
N PRO A 239 -62.68 -26.59 -0.65
CA PRO A 239 -62.71 -28.03 -0.65
C PRO A 239 -61.39 -28.62 -1.20
N PRO A 240 -61.06 -29.86 -0.83
CA PRO A 240 -59.84 -30.55 -1.26
C PRO A 240 -59.94 -30.90 -2.76
N GLY A 241 -59.60 -29.95 -3.63
CA GLY A 241 -59.67 -30.10 -5.07
C GLY A 241 -58.33 -29.76 -5.75
N ARG A 242 -57.61 -30.80 -6.15
CA ARG A 242 -56.52 -30.84 -7.16
C ARG A 242 -55.39 -29.80 -7.08
N GLY A 243 -54.25 -30.24 -6.54
CA GLY A 243 -52.97 -30.29 -7.26
C GLY A 243 -52.28 -29.02 -7.79
N ILE A 244 -52.78 -27.82 -7.54
CA ILE A 244 -52.08 -26.59 -7.97
C ILE A 244 -50.88 -26.39 -7.03
N ARG A 245 -49.67 -26.68 -7.54
CA ARG A 245 -48.39 -26.28 -6.93
C ARG A 245 -48.47 -24.78 -6.64
N ARG A 246 -48.75 -24.40 -5.39
CA ARG A 246 -48.64 -23.01 -4.93
C ARG A 246 -47.19 -22.57 -5.16
N ARG A 247 -46.98 -21.77 -6.19
CA ARG A 247 -45.71 -21.07 -6.42
C ARG A 247 -45.50 -20.24 -5.16
N ARG A 248 -44.48 -20.58 -4.36
CA ARG A 248 -44.09 -19.80 -3.19
C ARG A 248 -43.74 -18.40 -3.70
N GLU A 249 -44.61 -17.44 -3.45
CA GLU A 249 -44.29 -16.03 -3.66
C GLU A 249 -43.16 -15.68 -2.70
N ALA A 250 -42.07 -15.13 -3.22
CA ALA A 250 -40.94 -14.70 -2.41
C ALA A 250 -41.40 -13.62 -1.42
N SER A 251 -40.94 -13.68 -0.17
CA SER A 251 -41.27 -12.64 0.81
C SER A 251 -40.56 -11.35 0.44
N SER A 252 -41.28 -10.35 -0.04
CA SER A 252 -40.66 -9.04 -0.30
C SER A 252 -40.47 -8.25 0.99
N TYR A 253 -39.43 -7.42 1.02
CA TYR A 253 -39.27 -6.41 2.07
C TYR A 253 -40.44 -5.42 2.04
N THR A 254 -40.71 -4.79 3.18
CA THR A 254 -41.56 -3.59 3.16
C THR A 254 -40.84 -2.46 2.42
N PRO A 255 -41.53 -1.52 1.76
CA PRO A 255 -40.85 -0.43 1.03
C PRO A 255 -39.94 0.42 1.93
N SER A 256 -40.32 0.59 3.21
CA SER A 256 -39.49 1.28 4.19
C SER A 256 -38.24 0.50 4.59
N ALA A 257 -38.31 -0.84 4.64
CA ALA A 257 -37.17 -1.70 4.91
C ALA A 257 -36.19 -1.72 3.74
N GLU A 258 -36.72 -1.80 2.52
CA GLU A 258 -35.91 -1.76 1.29
C GLU A 258 -35.15 -0.42 1.20
N ALA A 259 -35.84 0.71 1.35
CA ALA A 259 -35.21 2.03 1.35
C ALA A 259 -34.15 2.19 2.46
N PHE A 260 -34.38 1.61 3.65
CA PHE A 260 -33.40 1.63 4.74
C PHE A 260 -32.16 0.78 4.45
N LEU A 261 -32.34 -0.42 3.87
CA LEU A 261 -31.24 -1.28 3.46
C LEU A 261 -30.40 -0.65 2.35
N ASP A 262 -31.06 -0.04 1.36
CA ASP A 262 -30.40 0.65 0.26
C ASP A 262 -29.60 1.84 0.77
N GLU A 263 -30.17 2.66 1.65
CA GLU A 263 -29.47 3.79 2.26
C GLU A 263 -28.26 3.34 3.09
N THR A 264 -28.43 2.32 3.93
CA THR A 264 -27.34 1.82 4.78
C THR A 264 -26.21 1.23 3.94
N THR A 265 -26.56 0.49 2.90
CA THR A 265 -25.60 -0.05 1.92
C THR A 265 -24.85 1.05 1.20
N HIS A 266 -25.57 2.10 0.78
CA HIS A 266 -25.00 3.28 0.15
C HIS A 266 -23.99 3.97 1.08
N GLN A 267 -24.35 4.22 2.35
CA GLN A 267 -23.47 4.82 3.35
C GLN A 267 -22.24 3.96 3.65
N LEU A 268 -22.40 2.63 3.78
CA LEU A 268 -21.28 1.70 4.00
C LEU A 268 -20.32 1.67 2.80
N ARG A 269 -20.84 1.74 1.57
CA ARG A 269 -20.03 1.85 0.36
C ARG A 269 -19.25 3.16 0.33
N ALA A 270 -19.92 4.30 0.58
CA ALA A 270 -19.27 5.60 0.65
C ALA A 270 -18.20 5.63 1.76
N PHE A 271 -18.50 5.07 2.94
CA PHE A 271 -17.54 4.87 4.02
C PHE A 271 -16.29 4.12 3.53
N HIS A 272 -16.48 3.00 2.84
CA HIS A 272 -15.37 2.16 2.38
C HIS A 272 -14.49 2.86 1.35
N VAL A 273 -15.09 3.62 0.42
CA VAL A 273 -14.37 4.45 -0.56
C VAL A 273 -13.55 5.52 0.15
N LEU A 274 -14.17 6.29 1.05
CA LEU A 274 -13.48 7.37 1.76
C LEU A 274 -12.43 6.85 2.75
N PHE A 275 -12.65 5.66 3.32
CA PHE A 275 -11.67 4.98 4.14
C PHE A 275 -10.42 4.66 3.32
N TRP A 276 -10.54 4.00 2.18
CA TRP A 276 -9.37 3.73 1.33
C TRP A 276 -8.75 4.99 0.74
N ALA A 277 -9.54 6.03 0.46
CA ALA A 277 -9.03 7.35 0.09
C ALA A 277 -8.19 8.02 1.20
N SER A 278 -8.45 7.69 2.47
CA SER A 278 -7.63 8.16 3.59
C SER A 278 -6.30 7.41 3.74
N GLN A 279 -6.29 6.12 3.36
CA GLN A 279 -5.14 5.23 3.55
C GLN A 279 -4.20 5.18 2.35
N ALA A 280 -4.74 5.19 1.13
CA ALA A 280 -3.97 5.00 -0.10
C ALA A 280 -3.86 6.30 -0.91
N ARG A 281 -2.62 6.67 -1.25
CA ARG A 281 -2.35 7.92 -2.00
C ARG A 281 -3.12 8.01 -3.32
N ARG A 282 -3.23 6.90 -4.07
CA ARG A 282 -3.96 6.80 -5.35
C ARG A 282 -5.41 7.31 -5.27
N PHE A 283 -6.06 7.13 -4.12
CA PHE A 283 -7.46 7.51 -3.92
C PHE A 283 -7.61 8.82 -3.16
N ARG A 284 -6.52 9.39 -2.65
CA ARG A 284 -6.57 10.59 -1.81
C ARG A 284 -7.18 11.80 -2.54
N ILE A 285 -7.10 11.86 -3.86
CA ILE A 285 -7.77 12.88 -4.68
C ILE A 285 -9.29 12.92 -4.47
N LEU A 286 -9.90 11.80 -4.06
CA LEU A 286 -11.33 11.73 -3.76
C LEU A 286 -11.73 12.49 -2.49
N LEU A 287 -10.77 12.75 -1.57
CA LEU A 287 -11.01 13.52 -0.35
C LEU A 287 -11.01 15.04 -0.59
N THR A 288 -10.64 15.50 -1.78
CA THR A 288 -10.74 16.91 -2.18
C THR A 288 -12.21 17.29 -2.38
N ASP A 289 -12.56 18.57 -2.26
CA ASP A 289 -13.95 19.01 -2.39
C ASP A 289 -14.51 18.73 -3.81
N ARG A 290 -13.64 18.77 -4.82
CA ARG A 290 -13.95 18.37 -6.20
C ARG A 290 -14.16 16.87 -6.31
N GLY A 291 -13.28 16.07 -5.70
CA GLY A 291 -13.41 14.61 -5.62
C GLY A 291 -14.73 14.20 -4.97
N MET A 292 -15.09 14.81 -3.84
CA MET A 292 -16.36 14.63 -3.14
C MET A 292 -17.56 15.03 -4.02
N SER A 293 -17.47 16.14 -4.75
CA SER A 293 -18.51 16.56 -5.69
C SER A 293 -18.69 15.57 -6.84
N ARG A 294 -17.59 14.99 -7.34
CA ARG A 294 -17.63 13.94 -8.36
C ARG A 294 -18.19 12.62 -7.82
N LEU A 295 -17.90 12.26 -6.57
CA LEU A 295 -18.54 11.13 -5.88
C LEU A 295 -20.07 11.30 -5.83
N VAL A 296 -20.55 12.53 -5.58
CA VAL A 296 -21.98 12.84 -5.64
C VAL A 296 -22.51 12.72 -7.07
N ALA A 297 -21.83 13.31 -8.05
CA ALA A 297 -22.24 13.25 -9.45
C ALA A 297 -22.34 11.81 -9.99
N LYS A 298 -21.49 10.89 -9.50
CA LYS A 298 -21.50 9.47 -9.85
C LYS A 298 -22.43 8.61 -8.97
N GLY A 299 -23.14 9.22 -8.00
CA GLY A 299 -24.07 8.51 -7.11
C GLY A 299 -23.40 7.52 -6.16
N ILE A 300 -22.13 7.75 -5.80
CA ILE A 300 -21.44 6.99 -4.74
C ILE A 300 -21.69 7.63 -3.37
N LEU A 301 -21.84 8.96 -3.35
CA LEU A 301 -22.12 9.76 -2.17
C LEU A 301 -23.44 10.53 -2.40
N ALA A 302 -24.31 10.61 -1.41
CA ALA A 302 -25.53 11.39 -1.54
C ALA A 302 -25.21 12.86 -1.28
N GLN A 303 -25.96 13.76 -1.91
CA GLN A 303 -25.77 15.20 -1.71
C GLN A 303 -25.90 15.60 -0.22
N ARG A 304 -26.87 15.01 0.50
CA ARG A 304 -27.03 15.19 1.94
C ARG A 304 -25.84 14.72 2.77
N GLU A 305 -25.20 13.63 2.35
CA GLU A 305 -24.04 13.05 3.05
C GLU A 305 -22.84 13.97 2.85
N LYS A 306 -22.63 14.48 1.64
CA LYS A 306 -21.61 15.50 1.37
C LYS A 306 -21.81 16.73 2.25
N GLU A 307 -23.02 17.28 2.31
CA GLU A 307 -23.33 18.45 3.16
C GLU A 307 -23.02 18.16 4.63
N LEU A 308 -23.40 16.99 5.12
CA LEU A 308 -23.10 16.56 6.48
C LEU A 308 -21.59 16.46 6.75
N LEU A 309 -20.82 15.96 5.77
CA LEU A 309 -19.35 15.90 5.84
C LEU A 309 -18.69 17.28 5.75
N ASP A 310 -19.31 18.23 5.05
CA ASP A 310 -18.81 19.62 4.91
C ASP A 310 -19.10 20.46 6.16
N LEU A 311 -20.21 20.18 6.87
CA LEU A 311 -20.54 20.83 8.15
C LEU A 311 -19.53 20.50 9.27
N GLN A 312 -18.81 19.38 9.18
CA GLN A 312 -17.83 18.95 10.19
C GLN A 312 -16.46 19.60 9.99
N LEU A 313 -16.40 20.94 10.09
CA LEU A 313 -15.18 21.74 9.89
C LEU A 313 -14.01 21.36 10.81
N GLY A 314 -14.29 20.76 11.97
CA GLY A 314 -13.27 20.37 12.96
C GLY A 314 -12.61 19.01 12.70
N VAL A 315 -13.14 18.21 11.77
CA VAL A 315 -12.64 16.85 11.50
C VAL A 315 -11.70 16.88 10.29
N PRO A 316 -10.47 16.37 10.40
CA PRO A 316 -9.56 16.27 9.25
C PRO A 316 -10.22 15.52 8.08
N LYS A 317 -9.99 15.95 6.83
CA LYS A 317 -10.61 15.29 5.66
C LYS A 317 -10.30 13.79 5.59
N THR A 318 -9.13 13.36 6.07
CA THR A 318 -8.73 11.94 6.18
C THR A 318 -9.55 11.13 7.18
N GLN A 319 -10.24 11.77 8.12
CA GLN A 319 -11.06 11.12 9.15
C GLN A 319 -12.57 11.25 8.89
N LYS A 320 -12.98 11.95 7.83
CA LYS A 320 -14.40 12.17 7.50
C LYS A 320 -15.19 10.89 7.26
N HIS A 321 -14.54 9.79 6.85
CA HIS A 321 -15.19 8.49 6.67
C HIS A 321 -15.89 8.01 7.96
N TRP A 322 -15.35 8.30 9.15
CA TRP A 322 -15.97 7.89 10.42
C TRP A 322 -17.39 8.43 10.63
N ILE A 323 -17.67 9.60 10.08
CA ILE A 323 -18.98 10.25 10.19
C ILE A 323 -20.06 9.43 9.45
N LEU A 324 -19.71 8.82 8.32
CA LEU A 324 -20.62 7.92 7.60
C LEU A 324 -20.90 6.64 8.39
N LEU A 325 -19.88 6.08 9.04
CA LEU A 325 -20.05 4.90 9.89
C LEU A 325 -20.94 5.22 11.12
N GLU A 326 -20.78 6.41 11.70
CA GLU A 326 -21.65 6.90 12.77
C GLU A 326 -23.09 7.12 12.27
N SER A 327 -23.25 7.64 11.06
CA SER A 327 -24.57 7.79 10.41
C SER A 327 -25.28 6.45 10.24
N VAL A 328 -24.56 5.40 9.86
CA VAL A 328 -25.09 4.02 9.81
C VAL A 328 -25.55 3.56 11.20
N ALA A 329 -24.76 3.79 12.24
CA ALA A 329 -25.11 3.41 13.61
C ALA A 329 -26.37 4.15 14.10
N LEU A 330 -26.46 5.46 13.83
CA LEU A 330 -27.63 6.29 14.15
C LEU A 330 -28.87 5.83 13.37
N GLY A 331 -28.73 5.56 12.07
CA GLY A 331 -29.80 5.04 11.23
C GLY A 331 -30.34 3.70 11.73
N CYS A 332 -29.46 2.78 12.17
CA CYS A 332 -29.87 1.52 12.79
C CYS A 332 -30.66 1.74 14.08
N ARG A 333 -30.26 2.71 14.91
CA ARG A 333 -30.97 3.06 16.15
C ARG A 333 -32.35 3.65 15.85
N GLU A 334 -32.44 4.58 14.90
CA GLU A 334 -33.70 5.22 14.50
C GLU A 334 -34.67 4.21 13.86
N ALA A 335 -34.17 3.32 13.00
CA ALA A 335 -34.96 2.26 12.38
C ALA A 335 -35.59 1.27 13.39
N ARG A 336 -35.00 1.17 14.59
CA ARG A 336 -35.52 0.37 15.71
C ARG A 336 -36.54 1.13 16.56
N GLN A 337 -36.37 2.44 16.72
CA GLN A 337 -37.24 3.23 17.60
C GLN A 337 -38.63 3.41 16.95
N THR A 338 -39.66 2.91 17.62
CA THR A 338 -41.05 3.20 17.21
C THR A 338 -41.34 4.67 17.49
N ASP A 339 -41.50 5.47 16.44
CA ASP A 339 -41.98 6.83 16.61
C ASP A 339 -43.46 6.80 17.03
N LYS A 340 -43.68 7.05 18.33
CA LYS A 340 -45.02 7.11 18.94
C LYS A 340 -45.90 8.17 18.28
N LYS A 341 -45.31 9.26 17.75
CA LYS A 341 -46.07 10.37 17.15
C LYS A 341 -46.52 10.04 15.74
N THR A 342 -45.63 9.51 14.89
CA THR A 342 -45.99 9.20 13.49
C THR A 342 -46.63 7.83 13.31
N ARG A 343 -46.69 6.99 14.36
CA ARG A 343 -47.15 5.58 14.31
C ARG A 343 -46.46 4.78 13.20
N ARG A 344 -45.27 5.20 12.75
CA ARG A 344 -44.52 4.46 11.73
C ARG A 344 -44.11 3.11 12.31
N ARG A 345 -44.30 2.06 11.51
CA ARG A 345 -43.87 0.71 11.90
C ARG A 345 -42.36 0.70 12.07
N VAL A 346 -41.91 -0.05 13.08
CA VAL A 346 -40.50 -0.38 13.27
C VAL A 346 -39.97 -1.03 12.01
N VAL A 347 -38.87 -0.50 11.48
CA VAL A 347 -38.26 -1.00 10.24
C VAL A 347 -37.42 -2.24 10.54
N LEU A 348 -36.74 -2.27 11.69
CA LEU A 348 -35.96 -3.41 12.19
C LEU A 348 -36.76 -4.26 13.19
N GLU A 349 -37.23 -5.42 12.74
CA GLU A 349 -37.91 -6.42 13.56
C GLU A 349 -36.89 -7.34 14.24
N GLY A 350 -36.33 -6.91 15.37
CA GLY A 350 -35.35 -7.68 16.15
C GLY A 350 -35.67 -7.79 17.63
N GLY A 351 -35.24 -8.90 18.25
CA GLY A 351 -35.33 -9.11 19.70
C GLY A 351 -34.39 -8.20 20.52
N ASN A 352 -34.39 -8.37 21.84
CA ASN A 352 -33.69 -7.48 22.78
C ASN A 352 -32.15 -7.42 22.62
N GLY A 353 -31.53 -8.30 21.82
CA GLY A 353 -30.08 -8.29 21.56
C GLY A 353 -29.63 -7.67 20.23
N LEU A 354 -30.55 -7.29 19.32
CA LEU A 354 -30.17 -6.88 17.96
C LEU A 354 -29.27 -5.63 17.95
N GLU A 355 -29.62 -4.60 18.72
CA GLU A 355 -28.84 -3.37 18.78
C GLU A 355 -27.44 -3.59 19.33
N HIS A 356 -27.29 -4.43 20.37
CA HIS A 356 -25.98 -4.79 20.89
C HIS A 356 -25.15 -5.53 19.85
N CYS A 357 -25.76 -6.47 19.11
CA CYS A 357 -25.10 -7.17 18.01
C CYS A 357 -24.65 -6.21 16.90
N LEU A 358 -25.51 -5.29 16.46
CA LEU A 358 -25.17 -4.31 15.43
C LEU A 358 -24.05 -3.37 15.87
N LEU A 359 -24.14 -2.82 17.08
CA LEU A 359 -23.09 -1.96 17.63
C LEU A 359 -21.76 -2.71 17.77
N ASP A 360 -21.78 -3.97 18.20
CA ASP A 360 -20.58 -4.83 18.25
C ASP A 360 -19.95 -4.99 16.85
N LYS A 361 -20.74 -5.26 15.81
CA LYS A 361 -20.23 -5.37 14.43
C LYS A 361 -19.64 -4.06 13.91
N ILE A 362 -20.29 -2.92 14.18
CA ILE A 362 -19.80 -1.59 13.80
C ILE A 362 -18.48 -1.26 14.53
N CYS A 363 -18.40 -1.53 15.84
CA CYS A 363 -17.18 -1.36 16.62
C CYS A 363 -16.04 -2.29 16.14
N SER A 364 -16.37 -3.51 15.74
CA SER A 364 -15.42 -4.47 15.18
C SER A 364 -14.87 -4.01 13.81
N LEU A 365 -15.73 -3.47 12.95
CA LEU A 365 -15.32 -2.83 11.69
C LEU A 365 -14.35 -1.66 11.96
N ARG A 366 -14.73 -0.75 12.86
CA ARG A 366 -13.86 0.37 13.27
C ARG A 366 -12.51 -0.10 13.80
N THR A 367 -12.49 -1.14 14.63
CA THR A 367 -11.26 -1.71 15.17
C THR A 367 -10.36 -2.24 14.05
N SER A 368 -10.95 -2.89 13.04
CA SER A 368 -10.20 -3.44 11.89
C SER A 368 -9.58 -2.33 11.03
N CYS A 369 -10.31 -1.24 10.80
CA CYS A 369 -9.81 -0.03 10.13
C CYS A 369 -8.67 0.65 10.91
N ASN A 370 -8.73 0.66 12.24
CA ASN A 370 -7.63 1.18 13.07
C ASN A 370 -6.41 0.26 13.05
N GLN A 371 -6.60 -1.06 13.02
CA GLN A 371 -5.51 -2.03 12.97
C GLN A 371 -4.66 -1.86 11.71
N ILE A 372 -5.28 -1.66 10.54
CA ILE A 372 -4.51 -1.41 9.31
C ILE A 372 -3.77 -0.08 9.36
N THR A 373 -4.39 0.99 9.89
CA THR A 373 -3.71 2.28 10.10
C THR A 373 -2.49 2.11 11.02
N ASN A 374 -2.64 1.34 12.11
CA ASN A 374 -1.56 1.07 13.05
C ASN A 374 -0.45 0.19 12.44
N GLN A 375 -0.80 -0.80 11.61
CA GLN A 375 0.19 -1.62 10.91
C GLN A 375 1.01 -0.77 9.93
N ILE A 376 0.35 0.09 9.15
CA ILE A 376 1.02 1.01 8.21
C ILE A 376 1.91 2.01 8.97
N ALA A 377 1.44 2.56 10.09
CA ALA A 377 2.25 3.44 10.93
C ALA A 377 3.43 2.70 11.60
N GLY A 378 3.24 1.41 11.91
CA GLY A 378 4.23 0.51 12.49
C GLY A 378 5.09 -0.23 11.46
N ARG A 379 5.21 0.30 10.23
CA ARG A 379 6.14 -0.22 9.20
C ARG A 379 7.55 -0.38 9.77
N MET A 380 8.34 -1.27 9.17
CA MET A 380 9.71 -1.57 9.61
C MET A 380 10.54 -0.31 9.90
N PRO A 381 11.34 -0.28 10.98
CA PRO A 381 12.15 0.87 11.30
C PRO A 381 13.10 1.25 10.16
N LEU A 382 13.12 2.54 9.80
CA LEU A 382 13.94 3.08 8.72
C LEU A 382 15.42 2.70 8.84
N SER A 383 15.96 2.67 10.06
CA SER A 383 17.35 2.29 10.31
C SER A 383 17.65 0.85 9.90
N TYR A 384 16.68 -0.07 10.07
CA TYR A 384 16.86 -1.46 9.67
C TYR A 384 16.80 -1.60 8.15
N VAL A 385 15.83 -0.94 7.51
CA VAL A 385 15.72 -0.87 6.04
C VAL A 385 17.02 -0.31 5.44
N GLN A 386 17.53 0.79 5.98
CA GLN A 386 18.79 1.41 5.55
C GLN A 386 19.99 0.48 5.74
N PHE A 387 20.06 -0.22 6.88
CA PHE A 387 21.14 -1.18 7.14
C PHE A 387 21.17 -2.30 6.08
N VAL A 388 20.02 -2.87 5.74
CA VAL A 388 19.92 -3.91 4.71
C VAL A 388 20.30 -3.36 3.33
N GLN A 389 19.83 -2.16 2.97
CA GLN A 389 20.21 -1.48 1.72
C GLN A 389 21.73 -1.33 1.62
N VAL A 390 22.36 -0.72 2.62
CA VAL A 390 23.80 -0.48 2.64
C VAL A 390 24.59 -1.78 2.59
N LEU A 391 24.12 -2.82 3.29
CA LEU A 391 24.76 -4.14 3.27
C LEU A 391 24.73 -4.76 1.86
N VAL A 392 23.57 -4.74 1.18
CA VAL A 392 23.41 -5.28 -0.18
C VAL A 392 24.20 -4.46 -1.19
N ASP A 393 24.13 -3.13 -1.13
CA ASP A 393 24.86 -2.24 -2.04
C ASP A 393 26.38 -2.42 -1.89
N PHE A 394 26.87 -2.50 -0.65
CA PHE A 394 28.29 -2.72 -0.38
C PHE A 394 28.75 -4.10 -0.86
N PHE A 395 27.93 -5.14 -0.64
CA PHE A 395 28.18 -6.48 -1.16
C PHE A 395 28.30 -6.49 -2.69
N LEU A 396 27.36 -5.87 -3.40
CA LEU A 396 27.36 -5.80 -4.87
C LEU A 396 28.49 -4.95 -5.42
N PHE A 397 28.83 -3.85 -4.76
CA PHE A 397 29.95 -2.98 -5.12
C PHE A 397 31.30 -3.72 -5.09
N LEU A 398 31.48 -4.66 -4.15
CA LEU A 398 32.71 -5.45 -4.04
C LEU A 398 32.83 -6.60 -5.06
N VAL A 399 31.73 -7.01 -5.71
CA VAL A 399 31.71 -8.13 -6.67
C VAL A 399 32.77 -8.00 -7.78
N PRO A 400 32.85 -6.89 -8.53
CA PRO A 400 33.85 -6.76 -9.61
C PRO A 400 35.27 -6.85 -9.08
N LEU A 401 35.57 -6.27 -7.91
CA LEU A 401 36.90 -6.31 -7.30
C LEU A 401 37.29 -7.73 -6.87
N ALA A 402 36.36 -8.43 -6.20
CA ALA A 402 36.59 -9.78 -5.72
C ALA A 402 36.81 -10.79 -6.87
N HIS A 403 36.03 -10.69 -7.94
CA HIS A 403 36.06 -11.65 -9.03
C HIS A 403 37.05 -11.33 -10.15
N TYR A 404 37.59 -10.10 -10.21
CA TYR A 404 38.46 -9.69 -11.31
C TYR A 404 39.70 -10.59 -11.47
N LYS A 405 40.31 -11.03 -10.35
CA LYS A 405 41.52 -11.86 -10.38
C LYS A 405 41.30 -13.20 -11.09
N GLY A 406 40.15 -13.83 -10.86
CA GLY A 406 39.80 -15.14 -11.42
C GLY A 406 39.06 -15.07 -12.77
N LEU A 407 38.12 -14.12 -12.91
CA LEU A 407 37.21 -14.05 -14.05
C LEU A 407 37.57 -12.95 -15.06
N GLY A 408 38.40 -11.98 -14.71
CA GLY A 408 38.70 -10.83 -15.56
C GLY A 408 37.42 -10.08 -15.94
N LEU A 409 37.19 -9.89 -17.25
CA LEU A 409 36.00 -9.20 -17.75
C LEU A 409 34.68 -9.94 -17.45
N TRP A 410 34.72 -11.26 -17.27
CA TRP A 410 33.54 -12.05 -16.89
C TRP A 410 33.01 -11.71 -15.49
N ALA A 411 33.79 -10.97 -14.68
CA ALA A 411 33.30 -10.39 -13.42
C ALA A 411 32.13 -9.42 -13.64
N VAL A 412 32.03 -8.78 -14.82
CA VAL A 412 30.88 -7.92 -15.17
C VAL A 412 29.61 -8.75 -15.31
N LEU A 413 29.68 -9.90 -15.98
CA LEU A 413 28.54 -10.82 -16.10
C LEU A 413 28.14 -11.37 -14.73
N SER A 414 29.12 -11.76 -13.90
CA SER A 414 28.88 -12.18 -12.52
C SER A 414 28.19 -11.08 -11.69
N THR A 415 28.61 -9.82 -11.85
CA THR A 415 27.94 -8.67 -11.21
C THR A 415 26.50 -8.54 -11.68
N GLY A 416 26.24 -8.72 -12.97
CA GLY A 416 24.88 -8.67 -13.52
C GLY A 416 23.98 -9.73 -12.89
N ILE A 417 24.43 -10.99 -12.89
CA ILE A 417 23.68 -12.11 -12.30
C ILE A 417 23.42 -11.86 -10.80
N LEU A 418 24.44 -11.50 -10.03
CA LEU A 418 24.29 -11.25 -8.59
C LEU A 418 23.41 -10.03 -8.31
N SER A 419 23.47 -8.97 -9.11
CA SER A 419 22.61 -7.79 -8.95
C SER A 419 21.14 -8.14 -9.16
N ILE A 420 20.82 -8.92 -10.20
CA ILE A 420 19.43 -9.37 -10.44
C ILE A 420 18.87 -10.08 -9.21
N PHE A 421 19.65 -10.98 -8.59
CA PHE A 421 19.17 -11.73 -7.44
C PHE A 421 19.12 -10.89 -6.15
N TYR A 422 20.22 -10.21 -5.77
CA TYR A 422 20.27 -9.51 -4.49
C TYR A 422 19.52 -8.18 -4.51
N SER A 423 19.68 -7.36 -5.55
CA SER A 423 18.88 -6.13 -5.69
C SER A 423 17.42 -6.49 -5.94
N GLY A 424 17.13 -7.50 -6.76
CA GLY A 424 15.75 -7.89 -7.04
C GLY A 424 15.01 -8.46 -5.83
N LEU A 425 15.67 -9.24 -4.98
CA LEU A 425 15.07 -9.68 -3.70
C LEU A 425 14.86 -8.50 -2.75
N LEU A 426 15.77 -7.53 -2.74
CA LEU A 426 15.61 -6.31 -1.93
C LEU A 426 14.44 -5.45 -2.42
N ASP A 427 14.35 -5.24 -3.73
CA ASP A 427 13.24 -4.51 -4.36
C ASP A 427 11.89 -5.22 -4.11
N LEU A 428 11.86 -6.55 -4.16
CA LEU A 428 10.68 -7.33 -3.79
C LEU A 428 10.27 -7.11 -2.32
N ALA A 429 11.23 -7.03 -1.40
CA ALA A 429 10.95 -6.71 0.00
C ALA A 429 10.39 -5.29 0.15
N TYR A 430 10.86 -4.32 -0.63
CA TYR A 430 10.29 -2.98 -0.65
C TYR A 430 8.86 -2.96 -1.17
N ASP A 431 8.56 -3.70 -2.23
CA ASP A 431 7.20 -3.82 -2.73
C ASP A 431 6.27 -4.49 -1.69
N PHE A 432 6.77 -5.45 -0.90
CA PHE A 432 6.00 -6.02 0.23
C PHE A 432 5.79 -5.05 1.39
N LEU A 433 6.73 -4.12 1.63
CA LEU A 433 6.60 -3.12 2.70
C LEU A 433 5.63 -1.99 2.33
N ASP A 434 5.28 -1.83 1.06
CA ASP A 434 4.27 -0.87 0.59
C ASP A 434 3.12 -1.54 -0.20
N PRO A 435 2.26 -2.35 0.46
CA PRO A 435 1.19 -3.08 -0.21
C PRO A 435 0.09 -2.19 -0.83
N LEU A 436 0.02 -0.91 -0.43
CA LEU A 436 -1.02 0.05 -0.85
C LEU A 436 -0.58 1.02 -1.96
N MET A 437 0.68 0.97 -2.40
CA MET A 437 1.23 1.89 -3.41
C MET A 437 1.19 3.37 -3.00
N ASP A 438 1.71 3.70 -1.82
CA ASP A 438 1.78 5.09 -1.36
C ASP A 438 2.96 5.86 -1.97
N ASP A 439 4.07 5.19 -2.27
CA ASP A 439 5.34 5.85 -2.59
C ASP A 439 5.60 6.04 -4.09
N LYS A 440 5.06 5.15 -4.93
CA LYS A 440 5.19 5.31 -6.40
C LYS A 440 4.16 6.34 -6.84
N GLU A 441 4.66 7.50 -7.30
CA GLU A 441 3.84 8.53 -7.93
C GLU A 441 2.92 7.85 -8.95
N TYR A 442 1.62 7.91 -8.71
CA TYR A 442 0.62 7.37 -9.63
C TYR A 442 0.76 8.17 -10.92
N LYS A 443 1.63 7.69 -11.82
CA LYS A 443 1.65 8.12 -13.21
C LYS A 443 0.37 7.58 -13.79
N GLY A 444 -0.72 8.33 -13.58
CA GLY A 444 -2.04 7.96 -14.05
C GLY A 444 -1.89 7.56 -15.50
N SER A 445 -2.26 6.31 -15.79
CA SER A 445 -2.19 5.62 -17.08
C SER A 445 -2.16 6.63 -18.22
N GLY A 446 -0.95 7.08 -18.54
CA GLY A 446 -0.75 8.25 -19.36
C GLY A 446 -0.74 7.78 -20.78
N LYS A 447 -1.92 7.66 -21.40
CA LYS A 447 -2.28 7.63 -22.84
C LYS A 447 -1.39 6.87 -23.86
N ASP A 448 -0.26 6.28 -23.49
CA ASP A 448 0.76 5.70 -24.38
C ASP A 448 0.79 4.17 -24.33
N GLY A 449 -0.25 3.54 -23.78
CA GLY A 449 -0.40 2.09 -23.78
C GLY A 449 -1.85 1.66 -23.89
N ASP A 450 -2.32 1.48 -25.12
CA ASP A 450 -3.57 0.77 -25.47
C ASP A 450 -3.58 -0.70 -24.96
N ASN A 451 -2.49 -1.16 -24.35
CA ASN A 451 -2.43 -2.40 -23.59
C ASN A 451 -2.59 -2.06 -22.11
N GLY A 452 -3.81 -2.06 -21.61
CA GLY A 452 -4.20 -1.77 -20.22
C GLY A 452 -3.68 -2.75 -19.15
N ASP A 453 -2.46 -3.28 -19.31
CA ASP A 453 -1.86 -4.37 -18.54
C ASP A 453 -0.73 -3.91 -17.61
N ASP A 454 -0.75 -2.66 -17.12
CA ASP A 454 0.19 -2.21 -16.07
C ASP A 454 -0.28 -2.73 -14.69
N HIS A 455 -0.55 -4.04 -14.64
CA HIS A 455 -0.89 -4.78 -13.44
C HIS A 455 0.40 -5.11 -12.69
N CYS A 456 0.73 -4.29 -11.70
CA CYS A 456 1.70 -4.70 -10.69
C CYS A 456 1.05 -5.75 -9.76
N ALA A 457 1.30 -7.03 -10.05
CA ALA A 457 0.76 -8.20 -9.33
C ALA A 457 1.01 -8.25 -7.81
N VAL A 458 1.89 -7.40 -7.27
CA VAL A 458 2.25 -7.38 -5.84
C VAL A 458 1.29 -6.53 -5.01
N TYR A 459 0.61 -5.55 -5.60
CA TYR A 459 -0.23 -4.62 -4.84
C TYR A 459 -1.68 -5.07 -4.80
N PHE A 460 -2.38 -4.66 -3.74
CA PHE A 460 -3.81 -4.92 -3.66
C PHE A 460 -4.55 -3.99 -4.60
N ASP A 461 -5.35 -4.55 -5.51
CA ASP A 461 -6.33 -3.72 -6.21
C ASP A 461 -7.49 -3.37 -5.27
N LEU A 462 -7.29 -2.27 -4.53
CA LEU A 462 -8.28 -1.73 -3.61
C LEU A 462 -9.61 -1.39 -4.30
N ALA A 463 -9.60 -1.08 -5.60
CA ALA A 463 -10.84 -0.85 -6.33
C ALA A 463 -11.65 -2.15 -6.49
N VAL A 464 -10.99 -3.29 -6.74
CA VAL A 464 -11.65 -4.61 -6.70
C VAL A 464 -12.23 -4.87 -5.31
N LEU A 465 -11.47 -4.58 -4.23
CA LEU A 465 -11.99 -4.77 -2.87
C LEU A 465 -13.26 -3.95 -2.60
N ILE A 466 -13.30 -2.68 -3.03
CA ILE A 466 -14.49 -1.84 -2.87
C ILE A 466 -15.68 -2.38 -3.67
N ARG A 467 -15.44 -2.85 -4.90
CA ARG A 467 -16.46 -3.44 -5.77
C ARG A 467 -17.01 -4.74 -5.21
N GLU A 468 -16.14 -5.63 -4.72
CA GLU A 468 -16.54 -6.88 -4.09
C GLU A 468 -17.42 -6.64 -2.87
N SER A 469 -17.11 -5.64 -2.03
CA SER A 469 -17.95 -5.25 -0.89
C SER A 469 -19.32 -4.75 -1.35
N THR A 470 -19.36 -3.89 -2.38
CA THR A 470 -20.62 -3.38 -2.94
C THR A 470 -21.49 -4.51 -3.50
N ALA A 471 -20.88 -5.44 -4.22
CA ALA A 471 -21.56 -6.61 -4.75
C ALA A 471 -22.06 -7.54 -3.64
N ALA A 472 -21.29 -7.70 -2.55
CA ALA A 472 -21.69 -8.49 -1.39
C ALA A 472 -22.96 -7.93 -0.74
N ALA A 473 -23.07 -6.61 -0.60
CA ALA A 473 -24.24 -5.95 -0.05
C ALA A 473 -25.53 -6.31 -0.79
N HIS A 474 -25.52 -6.12 -2.11
CA HIS A 474 -26.68 -6.46 -2.94
C HIS A 474 -26.98 -7.97 -2.91
N ARG A 475 -25.96 -8.84 -2.76
CA ARG A 475 -26.20 -10.29 -2.58
C ARG A 475 -26.98 -10.56 -1.30
N TRP A 476 -26.67 -9.91 -0.18
CA TRP A 476 -27.39 -10.13 1.08
C TRP A 476 -28.81 -9.61 1.05
N ILE A 477 -29.06 -8.43 0.48
CA ILE A 477 -30.40 -7.90 0.28
C ILE A 477 -31.22 -8.87 -0.59
N ASN A 478 -30.67 -9.28 -1.73
CA ASN A 478 -31.37 -10.18 -2.66
C ASN A 478 -31.59 -11.59 -2.09
N ALA A 479 -30.61 -12.14 -1.37
CA ALA A 479 -30.72 -13.44 -0.70
C ALA A 479 -31.74 -13.37 0.44
N GLY A 480 -31.68 -12.29 1.22
CA GLY A 480 -32.62 -12.02 2.29
C GLY A 480 -34.05 -11.92 1.74
N ALA A 481 -34.32 -11.20 0.65
CA ALA A 481 -35.65 -11.16 0.02
C ALA A 481 -36.19 -12.55 -0.38
N LYS A 482 -35.30 -13.48 -0.75
CA LYS A 482 -35.71 -14.86 -1.12
C LYS A 482 -36.00 -15.75 0.08
N LEU A 483 -35.43 -15.46 1.25
CA LEU A 483 -35.67 -16.19 2.50
C LEU A 483 -37.04 -15.82 3.10
N GLY A 484 -38.11 -16.31 2.48
CA GLY A 484 -39.44 -16.28 3.07
C GLY A 484 -39.51 -17.09 4.35
N ARG A 485 -40.18 -16.55 5.38
CA ARG A 485 -40.51 -17.29 6.61
C ARG A 485 -41.17 -18.60 6.20
N ARG A 486 -40.51 -19.71 6.50
CA ARG A 486 -41.11 -21.05 6.41
C ARG A 486 -42.13 -21.22 7.52
#